data_AF-A0A803Q6T0-F1
#
_entry.id   AF-A0A803Q6T0-F1
#
_cell.length_a   1.000
_cell.length_b   1.000
_cell.length_c   1.000
_cell.angle_alpha   90.00
_cell.angle_beta   90.00
_cell.angle_gamma   90.00
#
_symmetry.space_group_name_H-M   'P 1'
#
loop_
_entity.id
_entity.type
_entity.pdbx_description
1 polymer ?
#
loop_
_entity_poly.entity_id
_entity_poly.type
_entity_poly.pdbx_seq_one_letter_code
_entity_poly.pdbx_strand_id
1 'polypeptide(L)'
;MEVVRKACLFVVNGAKSFQWVSRLTNTRKKLTIWIRNHFGFCKEIIIMLDKFFLEIQNQPPSPKNAQSEADIFLELKEDSSWQDAIWHQKSRETWLRDGDINTKFYHASGFFSQQTL
;
A
#
# COMPACT_ATOMS: atom_id res chain seq x y z
N MET A 1 12.93 -3.01 7.44
CA MET A 1 12.46 -3.44 8.78
C MET A 1 12.76 -2.46 9.93
N GLU A 2 13.75 -1.57 9.83
CA GLU A 2 14.14 -0.68 10.94
C GLU A 2 13.05 0.32 11.37
N VAL A 3 12.19 0.78 10.45
CA VAL A 3 11.08 1.70 10.74
C VAL A 3 10.07 1.07 11.72
N VAL A 4 9.74 -0.21 11.52
CA VAL A 4 8.80 -0.94 12.38
C VAL A 4 9.42 -1.17 13.76
N ARG A 5 10.70 -1.54 13.81
CA ARG A 5 11.43 -1.77 15.06
C ARG A 5 11.49 -0.50 15.91
N LYS A 6 11.88 0.64 15.33
CA LYS A 6 11.92 1.94 16.02
C LYS A 6 10.54 2.41 16.46
N ALA A 7 9.49 2.16 15.66
CA ALA A 7 8.13 2.58 16.00
C ALA A 7 7.50 1.72 17.11
N CYS A 8 7.78 0.41 17.16
CA CYS A 8 7.28 -0.49 18.19
C CYS A 8 7.96 -0.30 19.56
N LEU A 9 9.25 0.08 19.58
CA LEU A 9 10.05 0.16 20.80
C LEU A 9 9.94 1.50 21.55
N PHE A 10 9.05 2.41 21.13
CA PHE A 10 8.91 3.68 21.84
C PHE A 10 8.34 3.48 23.26
N VAL A 11 8.89 4.24 24.21
CA VAL A 11 8.57 4.10 25.64
C VAL A 11 7.18 4.67 25.91
N VAL A 12 6.33 3.86 26.53
CA VAL A 12 4.97 4.22 26.95
C VAL A 12 4.78 3.75 28.39
N ASN A 13 4.31 4.65 29.25
CA ASN A 13 3.99 4.35 30.64
C ASN A 13 2.50 4.07 30.81
N GLY A 14 2.12 3.37 31.89
CA GLY A 14 0.73 3.04 32.22
C GLY A 14 0.43 1.54 32.20
N ALA A 15 -0.84 1.17 32.21
CA ALA A 15 -1.27 -0.23 32.19
C ALA A 15 -0.75 -0.96 30.93
N LYS A 16 -0.42 -2.26 31.04
CA LYS A 16 0.14 -3.03 29.92
C LYS A 16 -0.74 -2.95 28.66
N SER A 17 -2.06 -3.06 28.79
CA SER A 17 -3.01 -2.93 27.68
C SER A 17 -2.89 -1.57 26.96
N PHE A 18 -2.77 -0.49 27.71
CA PHE A 18 -2.55 0.86 27.16
C PHE A 18 -1.19 0.99 26.44
N GLN A 19 -0.14 0.40 27.00
CA GLN A 19 1.18 0.36 26.35
C GLN A 19 1.12 -0.36 25.01
N TRP A 20 0.44 -1.52 24.94
CA TRP A 20 0.25 -2.29 23.70
C TRP A 20 -0.51 -1.49 22.64
N VAL A 21 -1.66 -0.91 22.99
CA VAL A 21 -2.46 -0.11 22.06
C VAL A 21 -1.69 1.10 21.55
N SER A 22 -0.94 1.78 22.44
CA SER A 22 -0.10 2.92 22.08
C SER A 22 1.02 2.54 21.10
N ARG A 23 1.72 1.42 21.36
CA ARG A 23 2.75 0.85 20.47
C ARG A 23 2.21 0.51 19.08
N LEU A 24 1.06 -0.18 19.02
CA LEU A 24 0.39 -0.50 17.76
C LEU A 24 0.00 0.76 16.99
N THR A 25 -0.57 1.74 17.69
CA THR A 25 -1.02 3.01 17.08
C THR A 25 0.16 3.81 16.51
N ASN A 26 1.27 3.89 17.25
CA ASN A 26 2.47 4.57 16.76
C ASN A 26 3.10 3.84 15.57
N THR A 27 3.16 2.51 15.64
CA THR A 27 3.68 1.68 14.55
C THR A 27 2.86 1.87 13.28
N ARG A 28 1.52 1.86 13.39
CA ARG A 28 0.62 2.18 12.29
C ARG A 28 0.94 3.55 11.71
N LYS A 29 1.00 4.60 12.54
CA LYS A 29 1.29 5.99 12.08
C LYS A 29 2.63 6.08 11.35
N LYS A 30 3.70 5.50 11.91
CA LYS A 30 5.04 5.54 11.31
C LYS A 30 5.10 4.74 10.02
N LEU A 31 4.41 3.60 9.96
CA LEU A 31 4.32 2.80 8.75
C LEU A 31 3.54 3.53 7.65
N THR A 32 2.43 4.21 7.98
CA THR A 32 1.68 5.03 7.02
C THR A 32 2.54 6.14 6.43
N ILE A 33 3.31 6.84 7.26
CA ILE A 33 4.24 7.90 6.80
C ILE A 33 5.31 7.30 5.90
N TRP A 34 5.92 6.18 6.30
CA TRP A 34 6.96 5.53 5.49
C TRP A 34 6.40 5.04 4.16
N ILE A 35 5.22 4.42 4.14
CA ILE A 35 4.56 3.97 2.92
C ILE A 35 4.30 5.17 1.99
N ARG A 36 3.80 6.28 2.54
CA ARG A 36 3.56 7.49 1.75
C ARG A 36 4.85 8.09 1.19
N ASN A 37 5.93 8.12 1.98
CA ASN A 37 7.19 8.71 1.53
C ASN A 37 7.96 7.80 0.57
N HIS A 38 7.78 6.49 0.66
CA HIS A 38 8.50 5.53 -0.15
C HIS A 38 7.74 5.15 -1.43
N PHE A 39 6.42 4.94 -1.32
CA PHE A 39 5.59 4.49 -2.44
C PHE A 39 4.58 5.53 -2.91
N GLY A 40 4.41 6.64 -2.19
CA GLY A 40 3.52 7.71 -2.63
C GLY A 40 3.98 8.38 -3.91
N PHE A 41 5.26 8.21 -4.27
CA PHE A 41 5.86 8.71 -5.50
C PHE A 41 5.85 7.71 -6.65
N CYS A 42 5.41 6.46 -6.45
CA CYS A 42 5.47 5.43 -7.50
C CYS A 42 4.68 5.87 -8.75
N LYS A 43 3.57 6.57 -8.59
CA LYS A 43 2.80 7.08 -9.72
C LYS A 43 3.56 8.14 -10.51
N GLU A 44 4.16 9.10 -9.81
CA GLU A 44 4.96 10.17 -10.42
C GLU A 44 6.23 9.61 -11.08
N ILE A 45 6.85 8.59 -10.48
CA ILE A 45 8.01 7.89 -11.04
C ILE A 45 7.62 7.13 -12.30
N ILE A 46 6.52 6.35 -12.29
CA ILE A 46 6.02 5.66 -13.49
C ILE A 46 5.75 6.66 -14.62
N ILE A 47 5.10 7.79 -14.34
CA ILE A 47 4.86 8.84 -15.35
C ILE A 47 6.16 9.44 -15.89
N MET A 48 7.16 9.62 -15.02
CA MET A 48 8.48 10.12 -15.42
C MET A 48 9.21 9.11 -16.31
N LEU A 49 9.24 7.83 -15.89
CA LEU A 49 9.88 6.74 -16.62
C LEU A 49 9.22 6.51 -17.98
N ASP A 50 7.89 6.55 -18.07
CA ASP A 50 7.16 6.47 -19.35
C ASP A 50 7.55 7.59 -20.32
N LYS A 51 7.71 8.82 -19.82
CA LYS A 51 8.18 9.95 -20.65
C LYS A 51 9.61 9.72 -21.14
N PHE A 52 10.49 9.30 -20.23
CA PHE A 52 11.89 9.05 -20.56
C PHE A 52 12.04 7.90 -21.57
N PHE A 53 11.22 6.85 -21.39
CA PHE A 53 11.12 5.73 -22.32
C PHE A 53 10.72 6.21 -23.72
N LEU A 54 9.68 7.04 -23.81
CA LEU A 54 9.24 7.62 -25.08
C LEU A 54 10.31 8.51 -25.72
N GLU A 55 11.04 9.29 -24.92
CA GLU A 55 12.16 10.11 -25.41
C GLU A 55 13.27 9.26 -26.03
N ILE A 56 13.64 8.14 -25.41
CA ILE A 56 14.65 7.20 -25.93
C ILE A 56 14.17 6.52 -27.21
N GLN A 57 12.89 6.12 -27.28
CA GLN A 57 12.34 5.50 -28.49
C GLN A 57 12.32 6.44 -29.70
N ASN A 58 12.28 7.76 -29.48
CA ASN A 58 12.38 8.76 -30.54
C ASN A 58 13.83 9.05 -30.97
N GLN A 59 14.84 8.54 -30.26
CA GLN A 59 16.23 8.68 -30.65
C GLN A 59 16.61 7.65 -31.74
N PRO A 60 17.64 7.93 -32.56
CA PRO A 60 18.13 6.96 -33.51
C PRO A 60 18.58 5.66 -32.81
N PRO A 61 18.34 4.48 -33.42
CA PRO A 61 18.74 3.22 -32.83
C PRO A 61 20.25 3.17 -32.65
N SER A 62 20.69 3.00 -31.40
CA SER A 62 22.08 2.84 -31.03
C SER A 62 22.20 1.80 -29.92
N PRO A 63 23.34 1.10 -29.78
CA PRO A 63 23.55 0.14 -28.69
C PRO A 63 23.36 0.76 -27.31
N LYS A 64 23.73 2.05 -27.16
CA LYS A 64 23.54 2.81 -25.92
C LYS A 64 22.05 3.06 -25.64
N ASN A 65 21.29 3.47 -26.65
CA ASN A 65 19.86 3.73 -26.51
C ASN A 65 19.09 2.44 -26.22
N ALA A 66 19.46 1.34 -26.88
CA ALA A 66 18.85 0.03 -26.61
C ALA A 66 19.12 -0.46 -25.18
N GLN A 67 20.33 -0.24 -24.66
CA GLN A 67 20.63 -0.57 -23.25
C GLN A 67 19.82 0.30 -22.29
N SER A 68 19.79 1.62 -22.51
CA SER A 68 19.01 2.54 -21.67
C SER A 68 17.51 2.27 -21.75
N GLU A 69 16.98 1.88 -22.91
CA GLU A 69 15.59 1.45 -23.07
C GLU A 69 15.29 0.20 -22.23
N ALA A 70 16.18 -0.80 -22.26
CA ALA A 70 16.04 -2.02 -21.46
C ALA A 70 16.09 -1.73 -19.95
N ASP A 71 16.98 -0.84 -19.51
CA ASP A 71 17.12 -0.46 -18.11
C ASP A 71 15.85 0.25 -17.60
N ILE A 72 15.33 1.23 -18.36
CA ILE A 72 14.10 1.95 -18.02
C ILE A 72 12.89 1.00 -18.01
N PHE A 73 12.82 0.08 -18.97
CA PHE A 73 11.73 -0.90 -19.03
C PHE A 73 11.73 -1.81 -17.80
N LEU A 74 12.91 -2.21 -17.31
CA LEU A 74 13.02 -3.02 -16.10
C LEU A 74 12.50 -2.25 -14.87
N GLU A 75 12.92 -1.00 -14.70
CA GLU A 75 12.50 -0.14 -13.60
C GLU A 75 10.98 0.12 -13.64
N LEU A 76 10.44 0.41 -14.83
CA LEU A 76 9.00 0.59 -15.04
C LEU A 76 8.19 -0.65 -14.64
N LYS A 77 8.70 -1.84 -14.98
CA LYS A 77 8.06 -3.12 -14.64
C LYS A 77 8.05 -3.36 -13.13
N GLU A 78 9.15 -3.06 -12.45
CA GLU A 78 9.24 -3.17 -10.99
C GLU A 78 8.25 -2.22 -10.31
N ASP A 79 8.26 -0.94 -10.67
CA ASP A 79 7.35 0.06 -10.09
C ASP A 79 5.88 -0.22 -10.37
N SER A 80 5.56 -0.73 -11.56
CA SER A 80 4.20 -1.17 -11.91
C SER A 80 3.76 -2.34 -11.02
N SER A 81 4.64 -3.32 -10.79
CA SER A 81 4.34 -4.45 -9.90
C SER A 81 4.09 -4.00 -8.46
N TRP A 82 4.86 -3.05 -7.96
CA TRP A 82 4.63 -2.44 -6.65
C TRP A 82 3.30 -1.69 -6.60
N GLN A 83 2.99 -0.91 -7.63
CA GLN A 83 1.74 -0.17 -7.74
C GLN A 83 0.54 -1.11 -7.70
N ASP A 84 0.58 -2.22 -8.43
CA ASP A 84 -0.46 -3.25 -8.44
C ASP A 84 -0.66 -3.89 -7.05
N ALA A 85 0.44 -4.26 -6.38
CA ALA A 85 0.37 -4.80 -5.02
C ALA A 85 -0.33 -3.84 -4.04
N ILE A 86 -0.03 -2.53 -4.13
CA ILE A 86 -0.67 -1.49 -3.33
C ILE A 86 -2.17 -1.39 -3.66
N TRP A 87 -2.54 -1.44 -4.94
CA TRP A 87 -3.95 -1.39 -5.35
C TRP A 87 -4.72 -2.62 -4.88
N HIS A 88 -4.15 -3.81 -4.98
CA HIS A 88 -4.73 -5.04 -4.44
C HIS A 88 -4.98 -4.93 -2.93
N GLN A 89 -4.01 -4.44 -2.17
CA GLN A 89 -4.17 -4.24 -0.73
C GLN A 89 -5.30 -3.23 -0.43
N LYS A 90 -5.30 -2.06 -1.08
CA LYS A 90 -6.31 -1.01 -0.88
C LYS A 90 -7.71 -1.45 -1.27
N SER A 91 -7.83 -2.20 -2.36
CA SER A 91 -9.09 -2.80 -2.79
C SER A 91 -9.63 -3.74 -1.72
N ARG A 92 -8.77 -4.62 -1.18
CA ARG A 92 -9.16 -5.52 -0.09
C ARG A 92 -9.55 -4.78 1.19
N GLU A 93 -8.80 -3.76 1.60
CA GLU A 93 -9.14 -2.93 2.76
C GLU A 93 -10.48 -2.22 2.58
N THR A 94 -10.75 -1.70 1.38
CA THR A 94 -12.01 -1.06 1.00
C THR A 94 -13.15 -2.06 1.03
N TRP A 95 -12.97 -3.24 0.41
CA TRP A 95 -13.97 -4.31 0.42
C TRP A 95 -14.26 -4.82 1.83
N LEU A 96 -13.25 -4.99 2.69
CA LEU A 96 -13.47 -5.39 4.07
C LEU A 96 -14.24 -4.31 4.84
N ARG A 97 -13.87 -3.03 4.69
CA ARG A 97 -14.55 -1.92 5.36
C ARG A 97 -16.01 -1.80 4.91
N ASP A 98 -16.26 -1.86 3.61
CA ASP A 98 -17.58 -1.61 3.02
C ASP A 98 -18.46 -2.87 3.02
N GLY A 99 -17.86 -4.06 2.90
CA GLY A 99 -18.52 -5.36 3.03
C GLY A 99 -18.94 -5.69 4.47
N ASP A 100 -18.17 -5.24 5.47
CA ASP A 100 -18.53 -5.31 6.90
C ASP A 100 -19.65 -4.30 7.29
N ILE A 101 -20.18 -3.55 6.33
CA ILE A 101 -21.44 -2.80 6.53
C ILE A 101 -22.65 -3.75 6.38
N ASN A 102 -22.48 -4.86 5.65
CA ASN A 102 -23.54 -5.84 5.41
C ASN A 102 -23.71 -6.86 6.56
N THR A 103 -22.74 -6.99 7.47
CA THR A 103 -22.86 -7.81 8.70
C THR A 103 -24.01 -7.32 9.58
N LYS A 104 -24.32 -6.02 9.62
CA LYS A 104 -25.53 -5.52 10.32
C LYS A 104 -26.81 -6.14 9.77
N PHE A 105 -26.91 -6.32 8.45
CA PHE A 105 -28.05 -6.96 7.83
C PHE A 105 -28.11 -8.45 8.19
N TYR A 106 -27.00 -9.18 8.14
CA TYR A 106 -26.97 -10.60 8.52
C TYR A 106 -27.21 -10.83 10.02
N HIS A 107 -26.70 -9.96 10.90
CA HIS A 107 -27.00 -10.01 12.33
C HIS A 107 -28.48 -9.71 12.58
N ALA A 108 -29.06 -8.69 11.93
CA ALA A 108 -30.50 -8.40 12.02
C ALA A 108 -31.36 -9.56 11.47
N SER A 109 -30.98 -10.14 10.34
CA SER A 109 -31.68 -11.26 9.68
C SER A 109 -31.71 -12.52 10.55
N GLY A 110 -30.63 -12.80 11.30
CA GLY A 110 -30.56 -13.92 12.24
C GLY A 110 -31.43 -13.74 13.50
N PHE A 111 -31.71 -12.50 13.89
CA PHE A 111 -32.65 -12.21 14.99
C PHE A 111 -34.12 -12.38 14.57
N PHE A 112 -34.47 -12.02 13.32
CA PHE A 112 -35.84 -12.17 12.82
C PHE A 112 -36.24 -13.62 12.50
N SER A 113 -35.29 -14.51 12.21
CA SER A 113 -35.57 -15.93 11.95
C SER A 113 -35.70 -16.80 13.21
N GLN A 114 -35.40 -16.25 14.40
CA GLN A 114 -35.57 -16.94 15.70
C GLN A 114 -36.85 -16.54 16.46
N GLN A 115 -37.61 -15.54 15.99
CA GLN A 115 -38.88 -15.12 16.61
C GLN A 115 -40.13 -15.74 15.96
N THR A 116 -39.95 -16.66 15.01
CA THR A 116 -41.04 -17.36 14.30
C THR A 116 -41.05 -18.86 14.55
N LEU A 117 -40.79 -19.27 15.79
CA LEU A 117 -41.10 -20.61 16.32
C LEU A 117 -41.82 -20.49 17.67
#